data_AF-A0AAU6M715-F1
#
_entry.id   AF-A0AAU6M715-F1
#
_cell.length_a   1.000
_cell.length_b   1.000
_cell.length_c   1.000
_cell.angle_alpha   90.00
_cell.angle_beta   90.00
_cell.angle_gamma   90.00
#
_symmetry.space_group_name_H-M   'P 1'
#
loop_
_entity.id
_entity.type
_entity.pdbx_description
1 polymer ?
#
loop_
_entity_poly.entity_id
_entity_poly.type
_entity_poly.pdbx_seq_one_letter_code
_entity_poly.pdbx_strand_id
1 'polypeptide(L)'
;MAYDVDEGTFGTVFQYNVSHDNAGGFFLVCTATGTLGDAVIRYNVSRNDHFRGIETCRGSFGGVRFHNNTIYVGAGVSQTVVNENTTERHRIAFENNIVVKEGSGTASFHLQSGGVTLSHNDLVNTAGAPGNPGGTTADPLLSDPTGALPRGLRLRSGSPALRTGIPVPGSPGRDLYGNLVGNPPNMGADQGPGIL
;
A
#
# COMPACT_ATOMS: atom_id res chain seq x y z
N MET A 1 -14.56 1.66 -5.44
CA MET A 1 -13.33 1.69 -4.62
C MET A 1 -13.75 1.45 -3.18
N ALA A 2 -12.86 0.97 -2.30
CA ALA A 2 -13.16 0.82 -0.89
C ALA A 2 -13.15 2.18 -0.16
N TYR A 3 -12.18 3.03 -0.50
CA TYR A 3 -11.96 4.34 0.11
C TYR A 3 -11.63 5.41 -0.93
N ASP A 4 -11.76 6.67 -0.55
CA ASP A 4 -11.60 7.82 -1.44
C ASP A 4 -11.00 9.03 -0.70
N VAL A 5 -9.97 9.64 -1.31
CA VAL A 5 -9.47 10.98 -1.03
C VAL A 5 -9.91 11.87 -2.18
N ASP A 6 -11.04 12.53 -1.98
CA ASP A 6 -11.72 13.31 -3.02
C ASP A 6 -11.29 14.80 -2.98
N GLU A 7 -11.76 15.53 -3.99
CA GLU A 7 -11.55 16.96 -4.20
C GLU A 7 -11.88 17.77 -2.93
N GLY A 8 -11.03 18.75 -2.63
CA GLY A 8 -11.22 19.68 -1.50
C GLY A 8 -10.77 19.15 -0.15
N THR A 9 -10.12 17.97 -0.10
CA THR A 9 -9.63 17.38 1.15
C THR A 9 -8.13 17.56 1.34
N PHE A 10 -7.73 17.90 2.58
CA PHE A 10 -6.35 18.15 2.96
C PHE A 10 -6.02 17.48 4.29
N GLY A 11 -4.90 16.76 4.36
CA GLY A 11 -4.46 16.11 5.60
C GLY A 11 -5.30 14.89 6.01
N THR A 12 -6.10 14.32 5.10
CA THR A 12 -6.93 13.15 5.38
C THR A 12 -6.07 11.96 5.78
N VAL A 13 -6.44 11.26 6.85
CA VAL A 13 -5.72 10.06 7.32
C VAL A 13 -6.63 8.84 7.23
N PHE A 14 -6.21 7.86 6.42
CA PHE A 14 -6.78 6.52 6.41
C PHE A 14 -5.81 5.57 7.08
N GLN A 15 -6.18 5.09 8.27
CA GLN A 15 -5.37 4.14 9.02
C GLN A 15 -6.17 3.00 9.61
N TYR A 16 -5.55 1.81 9.64
CA TYR A 16 -6.10 0.61 10.27
C TYR A 16 -7.42 0.12 9.64
N ASN A 17 -7.55 0.27 8.34
CA ASN A 17 -8.70 -0.21 7.59
C ASN A 17 -8.45 -1.58 6.96
N VAL A 18 -9.53 -2.32 6.74
CA VAL A 18 -9.54 -3.62 6.07
C VAL A 18 -10.48 -3.53 4.88
N SER A 19 -9.96 -3.79 3.68
CA SER A 19 -10.77 -3.94 2.47
C SER A 19 -10.55 -5.29 1.82
N HIS A 20 -11.60 -5.83 1.20
CA HIS A 20 -11.44 -7.00 0.36
C HIS A 20 -12.49 -7.11 -0.73
N ASP A 21 -12.09 -7.73 -1.84
CA ASP A 21 -12.93 -8.11 -2.98
C ASP A 21 -13.76 -6.95 -3.56
N ASN A 22 -13.30 -5.70 -3.38
CA ASN A 22 -13.98 -4.54 -3.96
C ASN A 22 -13.78 -4.53 -5.46
N ALA A 23 -14.88 -4.59 -6.22
CA ALA A 23 -14.83 -4.55 -7.68
C ALA A 23 -14.18 -3.27 -8.24
N GLY A 24 -14.24 -2.17 -7.49
CA GLY A 24 -13.64 -0.91 -7.93
C GLY A 24 -12.14 -0.83 -7.69
N GLY A 25 -11.65 -1.39 -6.58
CA GLY A 25 -10.29 -1.17 -6.11
C GLY A 25 -10.15 -0.71 -4.66
N PHE A 26 -8.93 -0.40 -4.23
CA PHE A 26 -8.59 -0.08 -2.84
C PHE A 26 -8.78 1.42 -2.51
N PHE A 27 -8.03 2.34 -3.12
CA PHE A 27 -8.12 3.79 -2.89
C PHE A 27 -8.29 4.60 -4.16
N LEU A 28 -9.26 5.52 -4.17
CA LEU A 28 -9.26 6.65 -5.10
C LEU A 28 -8.50 7.84 -4.49
N VAL A 29 -7.70 8.53 -5.30
CA VAL A 29 -7.10 9.84 -4.98
C VAL A 29 -7.41 10.77 -6.15
N CYS A 30 -8.46 11.57 -6.00
CA CYS A 30 -9.06 12.28 -7.12
C CYS A 30 -9.11 13.79 -6.87
N THR A 31 -8.35 14.56 -7.63
CA THR A 31 -8.48 16.02 -7.64
C THR A 31 -9.72 16.51 -8.39
N ALA A 32 -10.29 15.67 -9.28
CA ALA A 32 -11.34 16.04 -10.22
C ALA A 32 -11.07 17.40 -10.90
N THR A 33 -11.81 18.45 -10.55
CA THR A 33 -11.57 19.82 -11.09
C THR A 33 -10.87 20.77 -10.12
N GLY A 34 -10.60 20.32 -8.90
CA GLY A 34 -10.03 21.13 -7.84
C GLY A 34 -8.68 20.62 -7.37
N THR A 35 -8.46 20.69 -6.06
CA THR A 35 -7.18 20.35 -5.42
C THR A 35 -7.39 19.46 -4.20
N LEU A 36 -6.35 18.68 -3.89
CA LEU A 36 -6.22 17.90 -2.66
C LEU A 36 -4.75 17.89 -2.26
N GLY A 37 -4.46 17.50 -1.02
CA GLY A 37 -3.07 17.33 -0.59
C GLY A 37 -2.90 16.67 0.76
N ASP A 38 -1.65 16.27 1.03
CA ASP A 38 -1.17 15.87 2.35
C ASP A 38 -1.92 14.67 2.97
N ALA A 39 -2.57 13.84 2.15
CA ALA A 39 -3.24 12.64 2.61
C ALA A 39 -2.23 11.56 3.07
N VAL A 40 -2.60 10.82 4.11
CA VAL A 40 -1.78 9.75 4.69
C VAL A 40 -2.59 8.46 4.73
N ILE A 41 -2.19 7.48 3.93
CA ILE A 41 -2.80 6.16 3.87
C ILE A 41 -1.81 5.15 4.45
N ARG A 42 -2.10 4.61 5.63
CA ARG A 42 -1.12 3.79 6.37
C ARG A 42 -1.68 2.65 7.21
N TYR A 43 -0.90 1.59 7.40
CA TYR A 43 -1.28 0.47 8.25
C TYR A 43 -2.66 -0.13 7.90
N ASN A 44 -3.05 -0.04 6.63
CA ASN A 44 -4.27 -0.66 6.12
C ASN A 44 -3.92 -2.03 5.50
N VAL A 45 -4.92 -2.90 5.41
CA VAL A 45 -4.81 -4.17 4.69
C VAL A 45 -5.85 -4.23 3.57
N SER A 46 -5.41 -4.66 2.39
CA SER A 46 -6.26 -4.90 1.24
C SER A 46 -6.06 -6.32 0.75
N ARG A 47 -7.14 -7.06 0.53
CA ARG A 47 -7.09 -8.40 -0.06
C ARG A 47 -7.99 -8.50 -1.27
N ASN A 48 -7.43 -8.80 -2.43
CA ASN A 48 -8.19 -9.05 -3.66
C ASN A 48 -9.10 -7.89 -4.09
N ASP A 49 -8.82 -6.65 -3.69
CA ASP A 49 -9.48 -5.51 -4.32
C ASP A 49 -9.09 -5.49 -5.81
N HIS A 50 -10.10 -5.46 -6.68
CA HIS A 50 -9.90 -5.71 -8.11
C HIS A 50 -9.53 -4.44 -8.87
N PHE A 51 -8.87 -4.62 -10.02
CA PHE A 51 -8.55 -3.60 -11.01
C PHE A 51 -7.61 -2.48 -10.55
N ARG A 52 -7.95 -1.70 -9.52
CA ARG A 52 -7.24 -0.48 -9.12
C ARG A 52 -6.78 -0.56 -7.66
N GLY A 53 -5.48 -0.64 -7.41
CA GLY A 53 -4.94 -0.47 -6.06
C GLY A 53 -5.15 0.98 -5.64
N ILE A 54 -4.36 1.88 -6.21
CA ILE A 54 -4.51 3.33 -6.06
C ILE A 54 -4.88 3.89 -7.42
N GLU A 55 -6.11 4.35 -7.57
CA GLU A 55 -6.57 5.08 -8.75
C GLU A 55 -6.33 6.57 -8.56
N THR A 56 -5.81 7.24 -9.59
CA THR A 56 -5.72 8.70 -9.60
C THR A 56 -6.53 9.31 -10.74
N CYS A 57 -7.04 10.51 -10.51
CA CYS A 57 -7.76 11.27 -11.53
C CYS A 57 -6.84 12.26 -12.27
N ARG A 58 -7.43 13.04 -13.20
CA ARG A 58 -6.80 14.25 -13.73
C ARG A 58 -6.58 15.27 -12.61
N GLY A 59 -5.63 16.17 -12.83
CA GLY A 59 -5.17 17.21 -11.92
C GLY A 59 -3.79 16.93 -11.34
N SER A 60 -3.25 17.88 -10.56
CA SER A 60 -1.99 17.71 -9.84
C SER A 60 -2.24 17.75 -8.33
N PHE A 61 -1.52 16.93 -7.57
CA PHE A 61 -1.59 16.94 -6.11
C PHE A 61 -0.23 16.65 -5.47
N GLY A 62 -0.10 17.00 -4.19
CA GLY A 62 1.13 16.93 -3.43
C GLY A 62 0.97 16.28 -2.05
N GLY A 63 2.07 15.77 -1.50
CA GLY A 63 2.14 15.36 -0.10
C GLY A 63 1.39 14.06 0.25
N VAL A 64 0.94 13.30 -0.74
CA VAL A 64 0.25 12.04 -0.50
C VAL A 64 1.25 10.96 -0.12
N ARG A 65 1.03 10.30 1.01
CA ARG A 65 1.90 9.24 1.54
C ARG A 65 1.12 7.96 1.71
N PHE A 66 1.57 6.91 1.04
CA PHE A 66 1.11 5.54 1.22
C PHE A 66 2.21 4.76 1.91
N HIS A 67 2.04 4.41 3.19
CA HIS A 67 3.09 3.69 3.90
C HIS A 67 2.64 2.61 4.87
N ASN A 68 3.44 1.56 5.04
CA ASN A 68 3.13 0.47 5.95
C ASN A 68 1.77 -0.20 5.68
N ASN A 69 1.30 -0.25 4.43
CA ASN A 69 0.10 -1.02 4.07
C ASN A 69 0.49 -2.43 3.61
N THR A 70 -0.40 -3.41 3.78
CA THR A 70 -0.23 -4.77 3.21
C THR A 70 -1.32 -5.02 2.17
N ILE A 71 -0.91 -5.22 0.92
CA ILE A 71 -1.79 -5.48 -0.22
C ILE A 71 -1.53 -6.90 -0.72
N TYR A 72 -2.53 -7.76 -0.65
CA TYR A 72 -2.48 -9.11 -1.20
C TYR A 72 -3.38 -9.23 -2.43
N VAL A 73 -2.81 -9.68 -3.53
CA VAL A 73 -3.47 -9.91 -4.82
C VAL A 73 -3.38 -11.41 -5.12
N GLY A 74 -4.46 -12.14 -4.83
CA GLY A 74 -4.51 -13.59 -4.98
C GLY A 74 -4.67 -14.07 -6.42
N ALA A 75 -4.85 -15.39 -6.57
CA ALA A 75 -5.05 -16.04 -7.85
C ALA A 75 -6.33 -15.55 -8.55
N GLY A 76 -6.26 -15.35 -9.87
CA GLY A 76 -7.36 -14.83 -10.68
C GLY A 76 -7.59 -13.32 -10.56
N VAL A 77 -6.90 -12.62 -9.65
CA VAL A 77 -7.03 -11.18 -9.48
C VAL A 77 -5.93 -10.45 -10.25
N SER A 78 -6.34 -9.43 -11.00
CA SER A 78 -5.45 -8.45 -11.62
C SER A 78 -5.68 -7.09 -11.00
N GLN A 79 -4.59 -6.42 -10.59
CA GLN A 79 -4.63 -5.11 -9.96
C GLN A 79 -3.48 -4.24 -10.48
N THR A 80 -3.79 -3.00 -10.87
CA THR A 80 -2.78 -1.96 -11.04
C THR A 80 -2.57 -1.27 -9.70
N VAL A 81 -1.49 -1.60 -8.99
CA VAL A 81 -1.14 -1.18 -7.63
C VAL A 81 -1.18 0.35 -7.48
N VAL A 82 -0.59 1.06 -8.45
CA VAL A 82 -0.77 2.50 -8.64
C VAL A 82 -1.09 2.73 -10.10
N ASN A 83 -2.27 3.28 -10.38
CA ASN A 83 -2.73 3.62 -11.71
C ASN A 83 -2.83 5.14 -11.85
N GLU A 84 -1.93 5.71 -12.65
CA GLU A 84 -1.99 7.09 -13.09
C GLU A 84 -2.75 7.21 -14.40
N ASN A 85 -3.81 8.02 -14.43
CA ASN A 85 -4.62 8.26 -15.64
C ASN A 85 -4.29 9.58 -16.36
N THR A 86 -3.23 10.27 -15.91
CA THR A 86 -2.77 11.57 -16.44
C THR A 86 -1.25 11.68 -16.33
N THR A 87 -0.65 12.55 -17.13
CA THR A 87 0.77 12.92 -17.02
C THR A 87 1.01 14.14 -16.11
N GLU A 88 -0.07 14.75 -15.59
CA GLU A 88 0.00 15.80 -14.58
C GLU A 88 0.64 15.31 -13.29
N ARG A 89 1.23 16.22 -12.50
CA ARG A 89 2.13 15.83 -11.43
C ARG A 89 1.39 15.32 -10.20
N HIS A 90 1.54 14.04 -9.89
CA HIS A 90 1.14 13.45 -8.61
C HIS A 90 2.36 13.17 -7.74
N ARG A 91 2.47 13.80 -6.56
CA ARG A 91 3.55 13.47 -5.61
C ARG A 91 3.04 12.44 -4.61
N ILE A 92 3.35 11.16 -4.88
CA ILE A 92 3.02 10.04 -4.01
C ILE A 92 4.32 9.42 -3.49
N ALA A 93 4.51 9.40 -2.17
CA ALA A 93 5.53 8.59 -1.53
C ALA A 93 4.93 7.23 -1.16
N PHE A 94 5.47 6.15 -1.74
CA PHE A 94 5.06 4.77 -1.48
C PHE A 94 6.17 4.06 -0.71
N GLU A 95 6.04 3.95 0.62
CA GLU A 95 7.13 3.59 1.52
C GLU A 95 6.75 2.44 2.47
N ASN A 96 7.65 1.51 2.78
CA ASN A 96 7.37 0.43 3.75
C ASN A 96 6.12 -0.41 3.44
N ASN A 97 5.60 -0.45 2.22
CA ASN A 97 4.42 -1.26 1.93
C ASN A 97 4.83 -2.69 1.59
N ILE A 98 3.93 -3.64 1.80
CA ILE A 98 4.01 -4.99 1.26
C ILE A 98 2.97 -5.11 0.15
N VAL A 99 3.38 -5.56 -1.03
CA VAL A 99 2.51 -5.90 -2.15
C VAL A 99 2.87 -7.30 -2.62
N VAL A 100 1.93 -8.23 -2.49
CA VAL A 100 2.14 -9.63 -2.88
C VAL A 100 1.16 -10.01 -3.97
N LYS A 101 1.68 -10.56 -5.07
CA LYS A 101 0.90 -11.23 -6.11
C LYS A 101 1.15 -12.73 -6.13
N GLU A 102 0.09 -13.53 -6.07
CA GLU A 102 0.16 -14.99 -6.15
C GLU A 102 -0.79 -15.58 -7.20
N GLY A 103 -0.40 -16.66 -7.86
CA GLY A 103 -1.24 -17.34 -8.86
C GLY A 103 -1.50 -16.52 -10.13
N SER A 104 -2.50 -16.92 -10.92
CA SER A 104 -2.86 -16.26 -12.19
C SER A 104 -3.34 -14.81 -12.00
N GLY A 105 -3.25 -13.99 -13.04
CA GLY A 105 -3.54 -12.55 -12.99
C GLY A 105 -2.26 -11.70 -12.86
N THR A 106 -2.39 -10.42 -12.52
CA THR A 106 -1.25 -9.48 -12.48
C THR A 106 -1.26 -8.51 -11.30
N ALA A 107 -0.09 -8.03 -10.89
CA ALA A 107 0.06 -6.82 -10.10
C ALA A 107 1.04 -5.89 -10.82
N SER A 108 0.65 -4.67 -11.15
CA SER A 108 1.50 -3.75 -11.90
C SER A 108 1.42 -2.30 -11.45
N PHE A 109 2.43 -1.51 -11.75
CA PHE A 109 2.40 -0.06 -11.63
C PHE A 109 2.25 0.54 -13.02
N HIS A 110 1.30 1.46 -13.18
CA HIS A 110 1.10 2.25 -14.38
C HIS A 110 1.32 3.71 -14.01
N LEU A 111 2.53 4.20 -14.25
CA LEU A 111 2.98 5.51 -13.80
C LEU A 111 3.27 6.41 -14.99
N GLN A 112 2.78 7.64 -14.93
CA GLN A 112 2.82 8.61 -16.03
C GLN A 112 3.32 9.99 -15.59
N SER A 113 3.17 10.36 -14.31
CA SER A 113 3.49 11.72 -13.83
C SER A 113 4.96 11.96 -13.50
N GLY A 114 5.73 10.87 -13.35
CA GLY A 114 7.10 10.88 -12.84
C GLY A 114 7.22 11.40 -11.40
N GLY A 115 6.12 11.47 -10.65
CA GLY A 115 6.09 11.97 -9.27
C GLY A 115 5.87 10.90 -8.18
N VAL A 116 5.64 9.64 -8.57
CA VAL A 116 5.55 8.51 -7.66
C VAL A 116 6.95 7.99 -7.32
N THR A 117 7.28 7.97 -6.03
CA THR A 117 8.58 7.50 -5.52
C THR A 117 8.39 6.30 -4.59
N LEU A 118 9.26 5.31 -4.69
CA LEU A 118 9.24 4.11 -3.87
C LEU A 118 10.48 4.04 -2.98
N SER A 119 10.34 3.53 -1.76
CA SER A 119 11.48 3.05 -0.97
C SER A 119 11.03 2.00 0.06
N HIS A 120 11.90 1.04 0.37
CA HIS A 120 11.68 0.06 1.44
C HIS A 120 10.34 -0.70 1.31
N ASN A 121 9.87 -0.97 0.09
CA ASN A 121 8.69 -1.82 -0.11
C ASN A 121 9.10 -3.27 -0.35
N ASP A 122 8.27 -4.21 0.09
CA ASP A 122 8.35 -5.62 -0.32
C ASP A 122 7.39 -5.85 -1.49
N LEU A 123 7.91 -6.07 -2.69
CA LEU A 123 7.15 -6.12 -3.94
C LEU A 123 7.30 -7.48 -4.62
N VAL A 124 6.46 -8.43 -4.21
CA VAL A 124 6.51 -9.81 -4.71
C VAL A 124 5.65 -9.96 -5.96
N ASN A 125 6.27 -10.40 -7.06
CA ASN A 125 5.62 -10.66 -8.35
C ASN A 125 4.87 -9.44 -8.94
N THR A 126 5.40 -8.24 -8.72
CA THR A 126 4.88 -7.00 -9.31
C THR A 126 5.68 -6.58 -10.56
N ALA A 127 5.05 -5.84 -11.47
CA ALA A 127 5.70 -5.33 -12.68
C ALA A 127 5.59 -3.79 -12.79
N GLY A 128 6.55 -3.15 -13.45
CA GLY A 128 6.49 -1.71 -13.77
C GLY A 128 6.79 -0.77 -12.60
N ALA A 129 7.13 -1.28 -11.41
CA ALA A 129 7.57 -0.45 -10.30
C ALA A 129 8.89 0.30 -10.67
N PRO A 130 9.03 1.59 -10.31
CA PRO A 130 10.29 2.30 -10.45
C PRO A 130 11.31 1.80 -9.40
N GLY A 131 12.49 2.44 -9.34
CA GLY A 131 13.51 2.11 -8.36
C GLY A 131 12.96 2.11 -6.92
N ASN A 132 13.21 1.03 -6.19
CA ASN A 132 12.73 0.78 -4.83
C ASN A 132 13.93 0.55 -3.86
N PRO A 133 14.76 1.58 -3.60
CA PRO A 133 15.92 1.46 -2.72
C PRO A 133 15.53 0.96 -1.33
N GLY A 134 16.32 0.03 -0.79
CA GLY A 134 16.06 -0.61 0.50
C GLY A 134 14.86 -1.58 0.51
N GLY A 135 14.18 -1.77 -0.63
CA GLY A 135 13.11 -2.73 -0.77
C GLY A 135 13.59 -4.15 -1.06
N THR A 136 12.64 -5.08 -1.11
CA THR A 136 12.87 -6.50 -1.39
C THR A 136 11.77 -7.06 -2.28
N THR A 137 11.98 -8.27 -2.80
CA THR A 137 11.00 -9.05 -3.55
C THR A 137 10.89 -10.48 -3.00
N ALA A 138 11.45 -10.72 -1.81
CA ALA A 138 11.41 -12.01 -1.13
C ALA A 138 10.00 -12.25 -0.57
N ASP A 139 9.62 -13.51 -0.36
CA ASP A 139 8.33 -13.82 0.27
C ASP A 139 8.27 -13.20 1.69
N PRO A 140 7.32 -12.29 1.98
CA PRO A 140 7.14 -11.71 3.32
C PRO A 140 6.65 -12.71 4.36
N LEU A 141 6.38 -13.96 4.00
CA LEU A 141 5.88 -15.01 4.90
C LEU A 141 4.58 -14.58 5.59
N LEU A 142 3.58 -14.19 4.80
CA LEU A 142 2.25 -13.86 5.33
C LEU A 142 1.60 -15.11 5.94
N SER A 143 0.85 -14.91 7.03
CA SER A 143 0.38 -16.01 7.87
C SER A 143 -0.61 -16.95 7.19
N ASP A 144 -1.68 -16.41 6.60
CA ASP A 144 -2.72 -17.17 5.91
C ASP A 144 -3.52 -16.20 5.01
N PRO A 145 -2.97 -15.79 3.85
CA PRO A 145 -3.54 -14.70 3.06
C PRO A 145 -4.96 -14.94 2.56
N THR A 146 -5.37 -16.19 2.41
CA THR A 146 -6.74 -16.58 2.00
C THR A 146 -7.68 -16.76 3.20
N GLY A 147 -7.15 -16.73 4.43
CA GLY A 147 -7.88 -16.89 5.68
C GLY A 147 -8.63 -15.66 6.20
N ALA A 148 -8.83 -15.57 7.51
CA ALA A 148 -9.62 -14.51 8.12
C ALA A 148 -8.87 -13.16 8.18
N LEU A 149 -9.47 -12.08 7.66
CA LEU A 149 -8.90 -10.74 7.77
C LEU A 149 -9.19 -10.09 9.15
N PRO A 150 -8.31 -9.16 9.61
CA PRO A 150 -7.02 -8.83 9.01
C PRO A 150 -5.93 -9.87 9.32
N ARG A 151 -6.20 -10.81 10.25
CA ARG A 151 -5.21 -11.74 10.82
C ARG A 151 -4.42 -12.56 9.79
N GLY A 152 -5.03 -12.90 8.65
CA GLY A 152 -4.40 -13.66 7.57
C GLY A 152 -3.21 -12.97 6.90
N LEU A 153 -3.06 -11.65 7.08
CA LEU A 153 -1.98 -10.85 6.50
C LEU A 153 -0.95 -10.40 7.54
N ARG A 154 -0.82 -11.14 8.63
CA ARG A 154 0.25 -10.97 9.62
C ARG A 154 1.54 -11.60 9.15
N LEU A 155 2.68 -11.07 9.61
CA LEU A 155 3.99 -11.62 9.29
C LEU A 155 4.27 -12.85 10.15
N ARG A 156 4.86 -13.89 9.57
CA ARG A 156 5.43 -15.02 10.34
C ARG A 156 6.85 -14.71 10.80
N SER A 157 7.29 -15.44 11.82
CA SER A 157 8.67 -15.43 12.32
C SER A 157 9.65 -15.72 11.19
N GLY A 158 10.73 -14.94 11.12
CA GLY A 158 11.74 -15.07 10.06
C GLY A 158 11.40 -14.33 8.75
N SER A 159 10.28 -13.61 8.70
CA SER A 159 9.92 -12.79 7.55
C SER A 159 11.00 -11.74 7.23
N PRO A 160 11.36 -11.56 5.94
CA PRO A 160 12.29 -10.51 5.50
C PRO A 160 11.73 -9.09 5.68
N ALA A 161 10.43 -8.94 5.93
CA ALA A 161 9.78 -7.66 6.20
C ALA A 161 9.90 -7.21 7.66
N LEU A 162 10.38 -8.06 8.57
CA LEU A 162 10.53 -7.72 9.98
C LEU A 162 11.71 -6.77 10.19
N ARG A 163 11.46 -5.58 10.75
CA ARG A 163 12.46 -4.57 11.12
C ARG A 163 13.37 -4.13 9.96
N THR A 164 12.82 -4.04 8.76
CA THR A 164 13.56 -3.64 7.55
C THR A 164 13.00 -2.38 6.87
N GLY A 165 11.94 -1.79 7.42
CA GLY A 165 11.41 -0.51 6.96
C GLY A 165 12.19 0.70 7.50
N ILE A 166 11.77 1.89 7.09
CA ILE A 166 12.30 3.17 7.57
C ILE A 166 11.31 3.91 8.46
N PRO A 167 11.76 4.68 9.47
CA PRO A 167 10.87 5.57 10.21
C PRO A 167 10.22 6.60 9.28
N VAL A 168 8.88 6.65 9.26
CA VAL A 168 8.11 7.66 8.52
C VAL A 168 7.58 8.71 9.49
N PRO A 169 7.80 10.02 9.26
CA PRO A 169 7.33 11.07 10.15
C PRO A 169 5.82 11.02 10.40
N GLY A 170 5.44 11.23 11.66
CA GLY A 170 4.06 11.19 12.10
C GLY A 170 3.45 9.79 12.18
N SER A 171 4.23 8.72 11.98
CA SER A 171 3.76 7.34 12.21
C SER A 171 3.19 7.17 13.62
N PRO A 172 2.10 6.41 13.77
CA PRO A 172 1.46 6.17 15.05
C PRO A 172 2.32 5.24 15.91
N GLY A 173 2.06 5.19 17.22
CA GLY A 173 2.78 4.29 18.13
C GLY A 173 2.36 2.82 18.03
N ARG A 174 1.24 2.52 17.36
CA ARG A 174 0.72 1.15 17.19
C ARG A 174 0.23 0.88 15.78
N ASP A 175 0.16 -0.39 15.41
CA ASP A 175 -0.37 -0.86 14.13
C ASP A 175 -1.86 -1.26 14.19
N LEU A 176 -2.38 -1.82 13.10
CA LEU A 176 -3.75 -2.37 12.97
C LEU A 176 -4.07 -3.49 13.98
N TYR A 177 -3.05 -4.24 14.40
CA TYR A 177 -3.20 -5.41 15.27
C TYR A 177 -2.93 -5.06 16.75
N GLY A 178 -2.64 -3.79 17.05
CA GLY A 178 -2.32 -3.29 18.39
C GLY A 178 -0.86 -3.46 18.81
N ASN A 179 0.03 -3.94 17.94
CA ASN A 179 1.47 -4.05 18.24
C ASN A 179 2.12 -2.67 18.28
N LEU A 180 3.20 -2.53 19.04
CA LEU A 180 4.02 -1.31 19.02
C LEU A 180 4.77 -1.21 17.70
N VAL A 181 4.80 -0.02 17.10
CA VAL A 181 5.63 0.24 15.93
C VAL A 181 7.10 0.25 16.33
N GLY A 182 7.90 -0.61 15.69
CA GLY A 182 9.33 -0.76 15.95
C GLY A 182 10.18 0.38 15.38
N ASN A 183 11.45 0.40 15.76
CA ASN A 183 12.48 1.24 15.15
C ASN A 183 13.75 0.39 14.89
N PRO A 184 14.04 0.01 13.64
CA PRO A 184 13.24 0.26 12.44
C PRO A 184 11.86 -0.44 12.48
N PRO A 185 10.83 0.11 11.82
CA PRO A 185 9.53 -0.54 11.69
C PRO A 185 9.63 -1.76 10.76
N ASN A 186 8.62 -2.64 10.81
CA ASN A 186 8.44 -3.65 9.77
C ASN A 186 7.94 -2.97 8.48
N MET A 187 8.22 -3.58 7.33
CA MET A 187 7.40 -3.31 6.14
C MET A 187 5.99 -3.90 6.35
N GLY A 188 4.98 -3.26 5.77
CA GLY A 188 3.58 -3.67 5.87
C GLY A 188 2.88 -3.25 7.15
N ALA A 189 1.63 -3.70 7.26
CA ALA A 189 0.70 -3.30 8.30
C ALA A 189 0.90 -4.02 9.65
N ASP A 190 1.63 -5.15 9.69
CA ASP A 190 1.93 -5.87 10.93
C ASP A 190 3.31 -5.49 11.47
N GLN A 191 3.32 -4.90 12.66
CA GLN A 191 4.48 -4.43 13.41
C GLN A 191 4.83 -5.38 14.57
N GLY A 192 4.16 -6.53 14.66
CA GLY A 192 4.51 -7.58 15.61
C GLY A 192 5.88 -8.22 15.34
N PRO A 193 6.37 -9.07 16.25
CA PRO A 193 7.66 -9.74 16.12
C PRO A 193 7.67 -10.91 15.10
N GLY A 194 6.56 -11.14 14.39
CA GLY A 194 6.30 -12.37 13.64
C GLY A 194 5.53 -13.38 14.49
N ILE A 195 4.49 -13.98 13.91
CA ILE A 195 3.76 -15.09 14.55
C ILE A 195 4.41 -16.44 14.20
N LEU A 196 4.16 -17.46 15.02
CA LEU A 196 4.63 -18.83 14.75
C LEU A 196 3.86 -19.45 13.57
#